data_AF-A0AAE1PRC1-F1
#
_entry.id   AF-A0AAE1PRC1-F1
#
_cell.length_a   1.000
_cell.length_b   1.000
_cell.length_c   1.000
_cell.angle_alpha   90.00
_cell.angle_beta   90.00
_cell.angle_gamma   90.00
#
_symmetry.space_group_name_H-M   'P 1'
#
loop_
_entity.id
_entity.type
_entity.pdbx_description
1 polymer ?
#
loop_
_entity_poly.entity_id
_entity_poly.type
_entity_poly.pdbx_seq_one_letter_code
_entity_poly.pdbx_strand_id
1 'polypeptide(L)'
;MSRTKYCMRLGFLSAKPVYLSTERQVCTSGIRWKMVPRNLKGRSKSSQDWLTRQLNDPYVKLRNYKQYRARSAFKLCEIDERYKLLHPGQVVVECGASPGAWTQVAVEAVNSLPKDEKQNQGLVIGVDLLTIHPLPGATLMGGRDFTLPKTQQLILDVLQGRKIDVVLSDMAPNATGSKYLDHDSIITLAYSALRFALQHSNKGAIFLCKIWDGQKSEQFIKDMRRFYNIVKEVKPPASRSDSTEKFVLGKNFYGLDER
;
A
#
# COMPACT_ATOMS: atom_id res chain seq x y z
N MET A 1 -28.77 -57.09 -38.74
CA MET A 1 -28.26 -56.50 -37.49
C MET A 1 -27.09 -55.58 -37.81
N SER A 2 -27.36 -54.33 -38.16
CA SER A 2 -26.32 -53.29 -38.23
C SER A 2 -26.39 -52.46 -36.95
N ARG A 3 -25.24 -52.23 -36.31
CA ARG A 3 -25.12 -51.31 -35.17
C ARG A 3 -24.05 -50.28 -35.50
N THR A 4 -24.52 -49.06 -35.70
CA THR A 4 -23.75 -47.82 -35.88
C THR A 4 -22.90 -47.56 -34.63
N LYS A 5 -21.58 -47.41 -34.79
CA LYS A 5 -20.67 -46.96 -33.73
C LYS A 5 -20.71 -45.43 -33.65
N TYR A 6 -21.19 -44.88 -32.55
CA TYR A 6 -20.98 -43.48 -32.18
C TYR A 6 -19.57 -43.34 -31.56
N CYS A 7 -18.75 -42.48 -32.16
CA CYS A 7 -17.46 -42.04 -31.65
C CYS A 7 -17.71 -40.80 -30.77
N MET A 8 -17.59 -40.92 -29.44
CA MET A 8 -17.54 -39.77 -28.54
C MET A 8 -16.08 -39.42 -28.25
N ARG A 9 -15.66 -38.25 -28.74
CA ARG A 9 -14.46 -37.53 -28.31
C ARG A 9 -14.62 -37.13 -26.84
N LEU A 10 -13.77 -37.66 -25.96
CA LEU A 10 -13.54 -37.08 -24.64
C LEU A 10 -12.54 -35.91 -24.78
N GLY A 11 -13.08 -34.70 -24.90
CA GLY A 11 -12.30 -33.47 -24.82
C GLY A 11 -11.88 -33.20 -23.39
N PHE A 12 -10.58 -33.05 -23.17
CA PHE A 12 -10.00 -32.48 -21.95
C PHE A 12 -10.55 -31.07 -21.73
N LEU A 13 -11.39 -30.89 -20.71
CA LEU A 13 -11.76 -29.58 -20.20
C LEU A 13 -10.65 -29.07 -19.28
N SER A 14 -9.77 -28.26 -19.87
CA SER A 14 -8.91 -27.32 -19.17
C SER A 14 -9.76 -26.40 -18.28
N ALA A 15 -9.58 -26.48 -16.97
CA ALA A 15 -10.14 -25.53 -16.02
C ALA A 15 -9.48 -24.16 -16.23
N LYS A 16 -10.16 -23.27 -16.95
CA LYS A 16 -9.78 -21.85 -17.05
C LYS A 16 -10.00 -21.17 -15.70
N PRO A 17 -9.12 -20.24 -15.28
CA PRO A 17 -9.36 -19.44 -14.09
C PRO A 17 -10.59 -18.55 -14.35
N VAL A 18 -11.53 -18.59 -13.41
CA VAL A 18 -12.73 -17.77 -13.41
C VAL A 18 -12.33 -16.33 -13.06
N TYR A 19 -11.83 -15.58 -14.04
CA TYR A 19 -11.97 -14.13 -14.04
C TYR A 19 -13.42 -13.83 -14.37
N LEU A 20 -14.27 -13.81 -13.34
CA LEU A 20 -15.60 -13.21 -13.46
C LEU A 20 -15.42 -11.70 -13.54
N SER A 21 -15.28 -11.24 -14.78
CA SER A 21 -15.64 -9.90 -15.20
C SER A 21 -17.12 -9.67 -14.86
N THR A 22 -17.37 -9.03 -13.73
CA THR A 22 -18.58 -8.23 -13.54
C THR A 22 -18.13 -6.85 -13.11
N GLU A 23 -17.67 -6.07 -14.09
CA GLU A 23 -17.72 -4.62 -13.99
C GLU A 23 -19.19 -4.22 -13.79
N ARG A 24 -19.62 -4.14 -12.54
CA ARG A 24 -20.65 -3.17 -12.21
C ARG A 24 -19.94 -1.84 -12.17
N GLN A 25 -19.93 -1.14 -13.30
CA GLN A 25 -19.70 0.30 -13.32
C GLN A 25 -20.56 0.90 -12.21
N VAL A 26 -19.92 1.46 -11.19
CA VAL A 26 -20.63 2.20 -10.17
C VAL A 26 -21.10 3.47 -10.86
N CYS A 27 -22.34 3.46 -11.32
CA CYS A 27 -22.99 4.60 -11.94
C CYS A 27 -23.01 5.75 -10.91
N THR A 28 -22.23 6.81 -11.15
CA THR A 28 -22.13 7.99 -10.29
C THR A 28 -23.23 9.03 -10.58
N SER A 29 -24.12 8.76 -11.53
CA SER A 29 -25.13 9.71 -12.02
C SER A 29 -26.45 9.74 -11.22
N GLY A 30 -26.59 8.93 -10.17
CA GLY A 30 -27.67 9.14 -9.22
C GLY A 30 -27.33 10.33 -8.32
N ILE A 31 -28.19 11.35 -8.26
CA ILE A 31 -28.15 12.40 -7.23
C ILE A 31 -28.10 11.70 -5.87
N ARG A 32 -26.89 11.51 -5.35
CA ARG A 32 -26.65 10.81 -4.11
C ARG A 32 -26.96 11.84 -3.04
N TRP A 33 -28.13 11.73 -2.42
CA TRP A 33 -28.48 12.52 -1.24
C TRP A 33 -27.29 12.45 -0.27
N LYS A 34 -26.58 13.58 -0.11
CA LYS A 34 -25.43 13.64 0.80
C LYS A 34 -25.97 13.32 2.20
N MET A 35 -25.43 12.28 2.81
CA MET A 35 -25.79 11.94 4.18
C MET A 35 -25.25 13.04 5.10
N VAL A 36 -26.16 13.67 5.83
CA VAL A 36 -25.83 14.67 6.85
C VAL A 36 -25.70 13.96 8.19
N PRO A 37 -24.61 14.18 8.95
CA PRO A 37 -24.47 13.58 10.27
C PRO A 37 -25.57 14.07 11.22
N ARG A 38 -26.13 13.16 12.03
CA ARG A 38 -27.08 13.49 13.09
C ARG A 38 -26.31 13.89 14.37
N ASN A 39 -26.90 14.71 15.23
CA ASN A 39 -26.33 15.17 16.51
C ASN A 39 -24.99 15.92 16.41
N LEU A 40 -25.01 17.08 15.74
CA LEU A 40 -23.86 18.00 15.60
C LEU A 40 -23.70 18.98 16.78
N LYS A 41 -24.66 19.02 17.72
CA LYS A 41 -24.69 19.99 18.82
C LYS A 41 -23.43 19.87 19.68
N GLY A 42 -22.74 20.99 19.90
CA GLY A 42 -21.48 21.04 20.66
C GLY A 42 -20.20 20.69 19.88
N ARG A 43 -20.29 20.30 18.60
CA ARG A 43 -19.11 20.01 17.77
C ARG A 43 -18.64 21.23 16.98
N SER A 44 -17.33 21.43 16.89
CA SER A 44 -16.71 22.47 16.06
C SER A 44 -17.03 22.29 14.57
N LYS A 45 -17.04 23.37 13.80
CA LYS A 45 -17.27 23.33 12.34
C LYS A 45 -16.36 22.33 11.62
N SER A 46 -15.07 22.32 11.97
CA SER A 46 -14.09 21.36 11.41
C SER A 46 -14.46 19.90 11.70
N SER A 47 -15.00 19.61 12.88
CA SER A 47 -15.50 18.28 13.25
C SER A 47 -16.74 17.90 12.45
N GLN A 48 -17.69 18.83 12.28
CA GLN A 48 -18.91 18.60 11.48
C GLN A 48 -18.58 18.32 10.01
N ASP A 49 -17.66 19.10 9.43
CA ASP A 49 -17.20 18.90 8.05
C ASP A 49 -16.48 17.55 7.91
N TRP A 50 -15.65 17.16 8.88
CA TRP A 50 -14.98 15.87 8.88
C TRP A 50 -15.98 14.71 8.89
N LEU A 51 -17.02 14.76 9.74
CA LEU A 51 -18.06 13.72 9.79
C LEU A 51 -18.82 13.62 8.47
N THR A 52 -19.19 14.77 7.90
CA THR A 52 -19.91 14.84 6.63
C THR A 52 -19.08 14.25 5.50
N ARG A 53 -17.76 14.54 5.46
CA ARG A 53 -16.84 13.93 4.50
C ARG A 53 -16.78 12.42 4.69
N GLN A 54 -16.57 11.95 5.92
CA GLN A 54 -16.45 10.51 6.23
C GLN A 54 -17.70 9.71 5.84
N LEU A 55 -18.90 10.24 6.10
CA LEU A 55 -20.16 9.56 5.75
C LEU A 55 -20.35 9.40 4.24
N ASN A 56 -19.93 10.39 3.47
CA ASN A 56 -20.12 10.43 2.01
C ASN A 56 -18.96 9.82 1.23
N ASP A 57 -17.93 9.36 1.93
CA ASP A 57 -16.73 8.77 1.37
C ASP A 57 -16.98 7.36 0.81
N PRO A 58 -16.90 7.13 -0.52
CA PRO A 58 -17.19 5.82 -1.11
C PRO A 58 -16.21 4.75 -0.61
N TYR A 59 -14.97 5.12 -0.31
CA TYR A 59 -13.94 4.20 0.16
C TYR A 59 -14.13 3.81 1.64
N VAL A 60 -14.82 4.62 2.44
CA VAL A 60 -15.23 4.22 3.80
C VAL A 60 -16.30 3.13 3.73
N LYS A 61 -17.26 3.24 2.81
CA LYS A 61 -18.25 2.19 2.56
C LYS A 61 -17.59 0.93 2.03
N LEU A 62 -16.69 1.06 1.05
CA LEU A 62 -15.98 -0.06 0.47
C LEU A 62 -15.06 -0.74 1.49
N ARG A 63 -14.41 0.02 2.37
CA ARG A 63 -13.61 -0.50 3.49
C ARG A 63 -14.45 -1.45 4.35
N ASN A 64 -15.64 -1.02 4.76
CA ASN A 64 -16.53 -1.84 5.57
C ASN A 64 -16.95 -3.11 4.83
N TYR A 65 -17.30 -2.98 3.54
CA TYR A 65 -17.68 -4.13 2.72
C TYR A 65 -16.54 -5.15 2.55
N LYS A 66 -15.32 -4.66 2.31
CA LYS A 66 -14.11 -5.48 2.11
C LYS A 66 -13.38 -5.84 3.42
N GLN A 67 -13.88 -5.41 4.57
CA GLN A 67 -13.30 -5.66 5.90
C GLN A 67 -11.83 -5.23 6.03
N TYR A 68 -11.44 -4.15 5.34
CA TYR A 68 -10.14 -3.51 5.58
C TYR A 68 -10.17 -2.66 6.84
N ARG A 69 -9.04 -2.53 7.55
CA ARG A 69 -8.92 -1.73 8.78
C ARG A 69 -9.07 -0.24 8.51
N ALA A 70 -8.64 0.23 7.34
CA ALA A 70 -8.80 1.63 6.93
C ALA A 70 -9.06 1.77 5.43
N ARG A 71 -9.64 2.91 5.03
CA ARG A 71 -9.87 3.24 3.62
C ARG A 71 -8.56 3.47 2.84
N SER A 72 -7.44 3.65 3.53
CA SER A 72 -6.12 3.80 2.89
C SER A 72 -5.67 2.54 2.18
N ALA A 73 -6.19 1.35 2.52
CA ALA A 73 -5.91 0.10 1.81
C ALA A 73 -6.10 0.23 0.29
N PHE A 74 -7.16 0.93 -0.13
CA PHE A 74 -7.47 1.12 -1.55
C PHE A 74 -6.44 1.96 -2.31
N LYS A 75 -5.66 2.81 -1.61
CA LYS A 75 -4.53 3.49 -2.25
C LYS A 75 -3.50 2.48 -2.73
N LEU A 76 -3.10 1.54 -1.87
CA LEU A 76 -2.16 0.50 -2.26
C LEU A 76 -2.77 -0.45 -3.29
N CYS A 77 -4.03 -0.86 -3.15
CA CYS A 77 -4.71 -1.69 -4.16
C CYS A 77 -4.68 -1.05 -5.55
N GLU A 78 -5.04 0.23 -5.68
CA GLU A 78 -5.09 0.93 -6.97
C GLU A 78 -3.70 1.18 -7.56
N ILE A 79 -2.70 1.46 -6.70
CA ILE A 79 -1.30 1.59 -7.13
C ILE A 79 -0.79 0.23 -7.62
N ASP A 80 -1.01 -0.83 -6.86
CA ASP A 80 -0.58 -2.19 -7.19
C ASP A 80 -1.27 -2.71 -8.46
N GLU A 81 -2.58 -2.45 -8.61
CA GLU A 81 -3.32 -2.81 -9.82
C GLU A 81 -2.69 -2.20 -11.07
N ARG A 82 -2.28 -0.93 -10.99
CA ARG A 82 -1.68 -0.20 -12.11
C ARG A 82 -0.23 -0.57 -12.37
N TYR A 83 0.57 -0.75 -11.32
CA TYR A 83 2.03 -0.84 -11.44
C TYR A 83 2.60 -2.23 -11.15
N LYS A 84 1.78 -3.17 -10.68
CA LYS A 84 2.17 -4.55 -10.32
C LYS A 84 3.39 -4.52 -9.39
N LEU A 85 3.16 -4.08 -8.16
CA LEU A 85 4.19 -3.92 -7.14
C LEU A 85 4.40 -5.22 -6.36
N LEU A 86 3.30 -5.90 -6.03
CA LEU A 86 3.25 -7.00 -5.09
C LEU A 86 2.98 -8.32 -5.81
N HIS A 87 3.81 -9.32 -5.51
CA HIS A 87 3.73 -10.65 -6.06
C HIS A 87 3.98 -11.73 -4.99
N PRO A 88 3.38 -12.92 -5.14
CA PRO A 88 3.62 -14.06 -4.26
C PRO A 88 5.11 -14.35 -4.05
N GLY A 89 5.50 -14.62 -2.81
CA GLY A 89 6.89 -14.95 -2.45
C GLY A 89 7.78 -13.74 -2.13
N GLN A 90 7.31 -12.51 -2.36
CA GLN A 90 8.12 -11.31 -2.07
C GLN A 90 8.25 -11.04 -0.57
N VAL A 91 9.39 -10.44 -0.22
CA VAL A 91 9.65 -9.84 1.09
C VAL A 91 9.27 -8.36 1.07
N VAL A 92 8.30 -7.99 1.90
CA VAL A 92 7.75 -6.64 2.00
C VAL A 92 8.04 -6.04 3.38
N VAL A 93 8.59 -4.82 3.39
CA VAL A 93 8.70 -4.00 4.61
C VAL A 93 7.84 -2.76 4.47
N GLU A 94 6.94 -2.54 5.43
CA GLU A 94 6.01 -1.42 5.48
C GLU A 94 6.34 -0.49 6.66
N CYS A 95 6.64 0.77 6.35
CA CYS A 95 6.90 1.83 7.31
C CYS A 95 5.66 2.74 7.43
N GLY A 96 5.21 3.01 8.65
CA GLY A 96 3.95 3.72 8.86
C GLY A 96 2.75 2.79 8.70
N ALA A 97 2.85 1.58 9.26
CA ALA A 97 1.89 0.50 9.04
C ALA A 97 0.57 0.63 9.80
N SER A 98 0.42 1.50 10.81
CA SER A 98 -0.80 1.61 11.61
C SER A 98 -1.95 2.20 10.78
N PRO A 99 -3.17 1.64 10.79
CA PRO A 99 -3.66 0.54 11.66
C PRO A 99 -3.47 -0.88 11.10
N GLY A 100 -2.78 -1.05 9.98
CA GLY A 100 -2.49 -2.33 9.31
C GLY A 100 -3.24 -2.51 8.00
N ALA A 101 -3.70 -1.41 7.38
CA ALA A 101 -4.56 -1.47 6.20
C ALA A 101 -3.79 -1.81 4.91
N TRP A 102 -2.59 -1.26 4.73
CA TRP A 102 -1.69 -1.65 3.65
C TRP A 102 -1.07 -3.03 3.94
N THR A 103 -0.79 -3.33 5.20
CA THR A 103 -0.36 -4.68 5.63
C THR A 103 -1.34 -5.76 5.21
N GLN A 104 -2.66 -5.53 5.35
CA GLN A 104 -3.68 -6.48 4.88
C GLN A 104 -3.55 -6.78 3.38
N VAL A 105 -3.33 -5.74 2.58
CA VAL A 105 -3.17 -5.86 1.13
C VAL A 105 -1.88 -6.61 0.80
N ALA A 106 -0.78 -6.25 1.46
CA ALA A 106 0.51 -6.90 1.27
C ALA A 106 0.45 -8.40 1.62
N VAL A 107 -0.14 -8.75 2.76
CA VAL A 107 -0.21 -10.14 3.23
C VAL A 107 -0.90 -11.05 2.22
N GLU A 108 -2.02 -10.57 1.67
CA GLU A 108 -2.78 -11.27 0.64
C GLU A 108 -2.01 -11.36 -0.68
N ALA A 109 -1.44 -10.24 -1.14
CA ALA A 109 -0.78 -10.17 -2.44
C ALA A 109 0.50 -11.02 -2.51
N VAL A 110 1.27 -11.10 -1.40
CA VAL A 110 2.53 -11.86 -1.38
C VAL A 110 2.37 -13.30 -0.85
N ASN A 111 1.14 -13.74 -0.60
CA ASN A 111 0.83 -15.08 -0.06
C ASN A 111 1.57 -15.38 1.26
N SER A 112 1.78 -14.36 2.11
CA SER A 112 2.54 -14.54 3.37
C SER A 112 1.77 -15.33 4.43
N LEU A 113 0.43 -15.25 4.40
CA LEU A 113 -0.46 -16.23 5.01
C LEU A 113 -0.95 -17.14 3.87
N PRO A 114 -0.42 -18.36 3.73
CA PRO A 114 -0.67 -19.20 2.57
C PRO A 114 -2.17 -19.47 2.39
N LYS A 115 -2.76 -18.90 1.33
CA LYS A 115 -4.11 -19.26 0.86
C LYS A 115 -4.05 -20.25 -0.30
N ASP A 116 -2.97 -20.17 -1.09
CA ASP A 116 -2.68 -21.08 -2.19
C ASP A 116 -1.32 -21.73 -1.93
N GLU A 117 -1.33 -23.02 -1.61
CA GLU A 117 -0.12 -23.81 -1.33
C GLU A 117 0.78 -23.99 -2.56
N LYS A 118 0.27 -23.69 -3.77
CA LYS A 118 1.04 -23.79 -5.01
C LYS A 118 1.91 -22.56 -5.27
N GLN A 119 1.66 -21.47 -4.56
CA GLN A 119 2.39 -20.21 -4.72
C GLN A 119 3.43 -20.03 -3.63
N ASN A 120 4.56 -19.40 -3.97
CA ASN A 120 5.60 -19.11 -3.00
C ASN A 120 5.07 -18.25 -1.84
N GLN A 121 5.46 -18.59 -0.62
CA GLN A 121 5.10 -17.83 0.57
C GLN A 121 6.04 -16.62 0.72
N GLY A 122 5.46 -15.42 0.78
CA GLY A 122 6.18 -14.18 1.05
C GLY A 122 6.36 -13.88 2.54
N LEU A 123 6.92 -12.72 2.84
CA LEU A 123 7.06 -12.20 4.20
C LEU A 123 6.57 -10.75 4.23
N VAL A 124 5.80 -10.39 5.25
CA VAL A 124 5.41 -9.00 5.51
C VAL A 124 5.88 -8.58 6.89
N ILE A 125 6.66 -7.50 6.95
CA ILE A 125 7.08 -6.84 8.19
C ILE A 125 6.52 -5.43 8.20
N GLY A 126 5.80 -5.05 9.25
CA GLY A 126 5.25 -3.70 9.40
C GLY A 126 5.75 -3.02 10.67
N VAL A 127 6.06 -1.74 10.59
CA VAL A 127 6.50 -0.91 11.72
C VAL A 127 5.73 0.40 11.76
N ASP A 128 5.38 0.83 12.96
CA ASP A 128 4.71 2.12 13.16
C ASP A 128 4.99 2.68 14.56
N LEU A 129 4.98 4.00 14.66
CA LEU A 129 5.09 4.71 15.93
C LEU A 129 3.88 4.46 16.84
N LEU A 130 2.71 4.26 16.24
CA LEU A 130 1.47 3.90 16.91
C LEU A 130 1.37 2.38 17.09
N THR A 131 0.53 1.97 18.02
CA THR A 131 0.19 0.55 18.20
C THR A 131 -0.50 0.01 16.94
N ILE A 132 -0.19 -1.23 16.59
CA ILE A 132 -0.83 -1.97 15.50
C ILE A 132 -1.39 -3.26 16.09
N HIS A 133 -2.67 -3.54 15.84
CA HIS A 133 -3.25 -4.81 16.25
C HIS A 133 -2.63 -5.97 15.46
N PRO A 134 -2.35 -7.13 16.08
CA PRO A 134 -1.79 -8.29 15.40
C PRO A 134 -2.57 -8.65 14.13
N LEU A 135 -1.86 -9.09 13.09
CA LEU A 135 -2.43 -9.46 11.82
C LEU A 135 -1.78 -10.77 11.35
N PRO A 136 -2.56 -11.86 11.16
CA PRO A 136 -2.01 -13.11 10.64
C PRO A 136 -1.31 -12.93 9.30
N GLY A 137 -0.13 -13.53 9.13
CA GLY A 137 0.71 -13.38 7.94
C GLY A 137 1.73 -12.23 7.99
N ALA A 138 1.68 -11.37 9.02
CA ALA A 138 2.63 -10.27 9.17
C ALA A 138 3.32 -10.25 10.55
N THR A 139 4.59 -9.87 10.57
CA THR A 139 5.31 -9.49 11.79
C THR A 139 5.16 -7.99 12.00
N LEU A 140 4.44 -7.58 13.04
CA LEU A 140 4.10 -6.18 13.28
C LEU A 140 4.80 -5.63 14.53
N MET A 141 5.45 -4.48 14.37
CA MET A 141 6.20 -3.77 15.41
C MET A 141 5.57 -2.41 15.67
N GLY A 142 4.46 -2.37 16.41
CA GLY A 142 3.83 -1.12 16.84
C GLY A 142 4.58 -0.45 18.00
N GLY A 143 4.38 0.85 18.18
CA GLY A 143 5.02 1.61 19.26
C GLY A 143 6.49 1.93 19.01
N ARG A 144 6.96 1.89 17.76
CA ARG A 144 8.36 2.04 17.40
C ARG A 144 8.57 3.09 16.32
N ASP A 145 9.54 3.97 16.57
CA ASP A 145 9.98 4.94 15.58
C ASP A 145 10.95 4.27 14.59
N PHE A 146 10.55 4.21 13.33
CA PHE A 146 11.34 3.65 12.23
C PHE A 146 12.64 4.43 11.96
N THR A 147 12.70 5.71 12.30
CA THR A 147 13.91 6.53 12.06
C THR A 147 15.07 6.14 12.99
N LEU A 148 14.79 5.41 14.07
CA LEU A 148 15.80 4.99 15.02
C LEU A 148 16.54 3.73 14.53
N PRO A 149 17.89 3.69 14.59
CA PRO A 149 18.67 2.54 14.17
C PRO A 149 18.28 1.23 14.87
N LYS A 150 17.95 1.30 16.16
CA LYS A 150 17.48 0.14 16.94
C LYS A 150 16.23 -0.51 16.34
N THR A 151 15.32 0.29 15.78
CA THR A 151 14.08 -0.21 15.18
C THR A 151 14.37 -0.85 13.83
N GLN A 152 15.24 -0.23 13.04
CA GLN A 152 15.69 -0.81 11.78
C GLN A 152 16.40 -2.15 12.01
N GLN A 153 17.25 -2.25 13.05
CA GLN A 153 17.90 -3.51 13.41
C GLN A 153 16.90 -4.63 13.70
N LEU A 154 15.81 -4.35 14.44
CA LEU A 154 14.77 -5.35 14.68
C LEU A 154 14.14 -5.88 13.38
N ILE A 155 13.97 -5.02 12.37
CA ILE A 155 13.50 -5.45 11.05
C ILE A 155 14.52 -6.40 10.42
N LEU A 156 15.81 -6.08 10.49
CA LEU A 156 16.88 -6.93 9.98
C LEU A 156 16.95 -8.28 10.69
N ASP A 157 16.73 -8.31 12.00
CA ASP A 157 16.71 -9.54 12.79
C ASP A 157 15.58 -10.48 12.32
N VAL A 158 14.41 -9.94 11.98
CA VAL A 158 13.28 -10.71 11.40
C VAL A 158 13.57 -11.15 9.96
N LEU A 159 14.30 -10.33 9.18
CA LEU A 159 14.69 -10.69 7.82
C LEU A 159 15.64 -11.90 7.79
N GLN A 160 16.46 -12.10 8.83
CA GLN A 160 17.41 -13.22 8.94
C GLN A 160 18.33 -13.32 7.72
N GLY A 161 18.86 -12.17 7.26
CA GLY A 161 19.74 -12.09 6.08
C GLY A 161 19.01 -12.06 4.73
N ARG A 162 17.69 -12.26 4.68
CA ARG A 162 16.92 -12.05 3.45
C ARG A 162 16.95 -10.57 3.04
N LYS A 163 17.03 -10.33 1.74
CA LYS A 163 16.93 -9.00 1.14
C LYS A 163 15.47 -8.65 0.84
N ILE A 164 15.19 -7.36 0.78
CA ILE A 164 13.82 -6.84 0.63
C ILE A 164 13.49 -6.63 -0.85
N ASP A 165 12.32 -7.09 -1.30
CA ASP A 165 11.85 -6.90 -2.67
C ASP A 165 11.00 -5.63 -2.80
N VAL A 166 10.23 -5.29 -1.76
CA VAL A 166 9.35 -4.11 -1.76
C VAL A 166 9.43 -3.38 -0.41
N VAL A 167 9.76 -2.09 -0.46
CA VAL A 167 9.65 -1.19 0.70
C VAL A 167 8.49 -0.21 0.45
N LEU A 168 7.53 -0.21 1.36
CA LEU A 168 6.37 0.67 1.37
C LEU A 168 6.49 1.69 2.51
N SER A 169 6.16 2.94 2.27
CA SER A 169 6.12 3.98 3.31
C SER A 169 4.86 4.83 3.18
N ASP A 170 3.93 4.67 4.13
CA ASP A 170 2.78 5.57 4.33
C ASP A 170 2.98 6.44 5.57
N MET A 171 4.23 6.66 5.99
CA MET A 171 4.56 7.55 7.10
C MET A 171 4.12 9.00 6.81
N ALA A 172 3.60 9.67 7.83
CA ALA A 172 3.38 11.11 7.82
C ALA A 172 3.71 11.67 9.21
N PRO A 173 4.33 12.86 9.29
CA PRO A 173 4.54 13.53 10.55
C PRO A 173 3.22 14.08 11.09
N ASN A 174 3.18 14.39 12.38
CA ASN A 174 2.08 15.18 12.94
C ASN A 174 2.08 16.58 12.31
N ALA A 175 0.93 17.03 11.83
CA ALA A 175 0.81 18.36 11.24
C ALA A 175 0.97 19.44 12.32
N THR A 176 1.95 20.32 12.14
CA THR A 176 2.20 21.49 12.99
C THR A 176 1.32 22.68 12.58
N GLY A 177 0.77 22.65 11.36
CA GLY A 177 0.03 23.75 10.75
C GLY A 177 0.93 24.67 9.91
N SER A 178 2.24 24.56 10.04
CA SER A 178 3.20 25.22 9.15
C SER A 178 3.50 24.32 7.95
N LYS A 179 2.97 24.68 6.77
CA LYS A 179 3.18 23.92 5.52
C LYS A 179 4.66 23.65 5.22
N TYR A 180 5.53 24.61 5.55
CA TYR A 180 6.97 24.47 5.33
C TYR A 180 7.60 23.42 6.25
N LEU A 181 7.32 23.47 7.55
CA LEU A 181 7.86 22.51 8.52
C LEU A 181 7.28 21.11 8.31
N ASP A 182 5.98 21.04 7.99
CA ASP A 182 5.27 19.81 7.70
C ASP A 182 5.85 19.14 6.44
N HIS A 183 6.14 19.94 5.39
CA HIS A 183 6.81 19.47 4.18
C HIS A 183 8.22 18.95 4.44
N ASP A 184 9.01 19.68 5.22
CA ASP A 184 10.38 19.27 5.55
C ASP A 184 10.41 17.96 6.35
N SER A 185 9.48 17.82 7.28
CA SER A 185 9.34 16.64 8.13
C SER A 185 8.97 15.39 7.33
N ILE A 186 8.01 15.49 6.39
CA ILE A 186 7.62 14.33 5.57
C ILE A 186 8.73 13.93 4.57
N ILE A 187 9.45 14.90 4.02
CA ILE A 187 10.60 14.63 3.14
C ILE A 187 11.72 13.95 3.91
N THR A 188 11.98 14.38 5.16
CA THR A 188 12.96 13.73 6.04
C THR A 188 12.60 12.27 6.31
N LEU A 189 11.32 11.98 6.60
CA LEU A 189 10.83 10.60 6.75
C LEU A 189 10.98 9.80 5.45
N ALA A 190 10.71 10.40 4.30
CA ALA A 190 10.86 9.76 3.00
C ALA A 190 12.33 9.40 2.71
N TYR A 191 13.29 10.29 3.01
CA TYR A 191 14.72 9.99 2.90
C TYR A 191 15.17 8.91 3.88
N SER A 192 14.63 8.86 5.10
CA SER A 192 14.92 7.78 6.04
C SER A 192 14.50 6.42 5.48
N ALA A 193 13.29 6.34 4.89
CA ALA A 193 12.80 5.11 4.27
C ALA A 193 13.59 4.73 3.01
N LEU A 194 13.93 5.72 2.18
CA LEU A 194 14.76 5.50 0.98
C LEU A 194 16.13 4.97 1.37
N ARG A 195 16.81 5.58 2.36
CA ARG A 195 18.13 5.11 2.82
C ARG A 195 18.09 3.66 3.27
N PHE A 196 17.07 3.31 4.07
CA PHE A 196 16.87 1.93 4.51
C PHE A 196 16.64 0.99 3.33
N ALA A 197 15.81 1.36 2.35
CA ALA A 197 15.56 0.55 1.16
C ALA A 197 16.85 0.32 0.35
N LEU A 198 17.62 1.37 0.07
CA LEU A 198 18.86 1.27 -0.71
C LEU A 198 19.88 0.31 -0.09
N GLN A 199 19.98 0.26 1.24
CA GLN A 199 20.95 -0.56 1.95
C GLN A 199 20.55 -2.05 2.02
N HIS A 200 19.25 -2.35 2.04
CA HIS A 200 18.73 -3.67 2.42
C HIS A 200 17.91 -4.37 1.33
N SER A 201 17.62 -3.71 0.21
CA SER A 201 16.85 -4.28 -0.89
C SER A 201 17.68 -5.08 -1.90
N ASN A 202 17.00 -6.01 -2.60
CA ASN A 202 17.54 -6.72 -3.76
C ASN A 202 17.67 -5.80 -4.98
N LYS A 203 18.57 -6.14 -5.91
CA LYS A 203 18.48 -5.60 -7.28
C LYS A 203 17.09 -5.93 -7.86
N GLY A 204 16.51 -4.99 -8.60
CA GLY A 204 15.15 -5.11 -9.11
C GLY A 204 14.06 -4.67 -8.12
N ALA A 205 14.40 -4.38 -6.85
CA ALA A 205 13.41 -4.02 -5.83
C ALA A 205 12.62 -2.75 -6.15
N ILE A 206 11.51 -2.63 -5.42
CA ILE A 206 10.53 -1.56 -5.52
C ILE A 206 10.53 -0.73 -4.23
N PHE A 207 10.42 0.58 -4.38
CA PHE A 207 10.20 1.51 -3.28
C PHE A 207 9.00 2.40 -3.58
N LEU A 208 8.03 2.44 -2.67
CA LEU A 208 6.87 3.31 -2.76
C LEU A 208 6.79 4.13 -1.48
N CYS A 209 6.78 5.45 -1.59
CA CYS A 209 6.69 6.33 -0.42
C CYS A 209 5.68 7.45 -0.62
N LYS A 210 4.98 7.80 0.46
CA LYS A 210 4.15 9.00 0.53
C LYS A 210 5.03 10.23 0.72
N ILE A 211 4.66 11.29 0.01
CA ILE A 211 5.15 12.66 0.23
C ILE A 211 3.97 13.63 0.19
N TRP A 212 4.20 14.84 0.68
CA TRP A 212 3.33 15.98 0.38
C TRP A 212 3.97 16.81 -0.72
N ASP A 213 3.14 17.36 -1.59
CA ASP A 213 3.61 18.25 -2.65
C ASP A 213 4.23 19.53 -2.06
N GLY A 214 5.43 19.88 -2.50
CA GLY A 214 6.16 21.05 -1.99
C GLY A 214 7.55 21.20 -2.59
N GLN A 215 8.28 22.21 -2.12
CA GLN A 215 9.51 22.70 -2.76
C GLN A 215 10.62 21.63 -2.90
N LYS A 216 10.72 20.71 -1.92
CA LYS A 216 11.76 19.66 -1.92
C LYS A 216 11.35 18.37 -2.64
N SER A 217 10.11 18.27 -3.15
CA SER A 217 9.62 17.04 -3.78
C SER A 217 10.40 16.68 -5.05
N GLU A 218 10.70 17.67 -5.88
CA GLU A 218 11.46 17.44 -7.12
C GLU A 218 12.88 16.96 -6.85
N GLN A 219 13.55 17.53 -5.84
CA GLN A 219 14.88 17.10 -5.43
C GLN A 219 14.87 15.65 -4.93
N PHE A 220 13.88 15.27 -4.12
CA PHE A 220 13.72 13.89 -3.67
C PHE A 220 13.50 12.90 -4.85
N ILE A 221 12.68 13.27 -5.83
CA ILE A 221 12.45 12.47 -7.05
C ILE A 221 13.74 12.35 -7.87
N LYS A 222 14.49 13.46 -8.02
CA LYS A 222 15.78 13.47 -8.72
C LYS A 222 16.79 12.55 -8.04
N ASP A 223 16.84 12.55 -6.71
CA ASP A 223 17.69 11.64 -5.95
C ASP A 223 17.26 10.18 -6.11
N MET A 224 15.96 9.88 -6.13
CA MET A 224 15.47 8.53 -6.41
C MET A 224 15.86 8.02 -7.82
N ARG A 225 15.84 8.88 -8.84
CA ARG A 225 16.21 8.52 -10.23
C ARG A 225 17.66 8.08 -10.35
N ARG A 226 18.49 8.41 -9.36
CA ARG A 226 19.86 7.90 -9.27
C ARG A 226 19.84 6.41 -8.97
N PHE A 227 18.90 5.88 -8.22
CA PHE A 227 18.97 4.49 -7.74
C PHE A 227 17.98 3.54 -8.42
N TYR A 228 16.92 4.07 -9.02
CA TYR A 228 15.86 3.28 -9.66
C TYR A 228 15.75 3.63 -11.14
N ASN A 229 15.55 2.60 -11.97
CA ASN A 229 15.33 2.77 -13.41
C ASN A 229 14.07 3.59 -13.73
N ILE A 230 12.99 3.31 -13.02
CA ILE A 230 11.71 3.97 -13.26
C ILE A 230 11.32 4.71 -11.98
N VAL A 231 11.15 6.02 -12.07
CA VAL A 231 10.61 6.85 -10.99
C VAL A 231 9.36 7.58 -11.47
N LYS A 232 8.24 7.39 -10.77
CA LYS A 232 6.94 7.97 -11.11
C LYS A 232 6.28 8.60 -9.89
N GLU A 233 5.69 9.77 -10.07
CA GLU A 233 4.71 10.31 -9.15
C GLU A 233 3.35 9.64 -9.40
N VAL A 234 2.66 9.30 -8.32
CA VAL A 234 1.40 8.57 -8.34
C VAL A 234 0.42 9.22 -7.37
N LYS A 235 -0.78 9.54 -7.87
CA LYS A 235 -1.90 9.96 -7.04
C LYS A 235 -3.07 8.99 -7.27
N PRO A 236 -3.30 8.02 -6.38
CA PRO A 236 -4.37 7.05 -6.55
C PRO A 236 -5.75 7.74 -6.41
N PRO A 237 -6.80 7.27 -7.13
CA PRO A 237 -8.17 7.73 -6.94
C PRO A 237 -8.66 7.70 -5.47
N ALA A 238 -8.15 6.77 -4.66
CA ALA A 238 -8.41 6.65 -3.24
C ALA A 238 -7.67 7.69 -2.38
N SER A 239 -6.85 8.57 -2.96
CA SER A 239 -6.42 9.80 -2.29
C SER A 239 -7.49 10.87 -2.42
N ARG A 240 -7.69 11.66 -1.35
CA ARG A 240 -8.68 12.74 -1.42
C ARG A 240 -8.20 13.85 -2.35
N SER A 241 -9.11 14.47 -3.09
CA SER A 241 -8.79 15.54 -4.04
C SER A 241 -8.22 16.79 -3.36
N ASP A 242 -8.66 17.07 -2.14
CA ASP A 242 -8.20 18.18 -1.30
C ASP A 242 -6.90 17.88 -0.54
N SER A 243 -6.40 16.65 -0.60
CA SER A 243 -5.11 16.28 0.00
C SER A 243 -3.95 16.64 -0.93
N THR A 244 -2.89 17.21 -0.37
CA THR A 244 -1.60 17.42 -1.05
C THR A 244 -0.77 16.15 -1.14
N GLU A 245 -1.27 15.02 -0.64
CA GLU A 245 -0.57 13.74 -0.70
C GLU A 245 -0.37 13.26 -2.15
N LYS A 246 0.84 12.77 -2.38
CA LYS A 246 1.29 12.06 -3.57
C LYS A 246 2.15 10.90 -3.11
N PHE A 247 2.32 9.91 -3.98
CA PHE A 247 3.28 8.83 -3.79
C PHE A 247 4.38 8.91 -4.83
N VAL A 248 5.61 8.60 -4.46
CA VAL A 248 6.71 8.44 -5.40
C VAL A 248 7.08 6.96 -5.44
N LEU A 249 6.99 6.39 -6.64
CA LEU A 249 7.28 5.00 -6.95
C LEU A 249 8.63 4.90 -7.66
N GLY A 250 9.57 4.19 -7.06
CA GLY A 250 10.80 3.69 -7.69
C GLY A 250 10.66 2.20 -8.04
N LYS A 251 10.93 1.81 -9.28
CA LYS A 251 11.01 0.41 -9.72
C LYS A 251 12.36 0.07 -10.32
N ASN A 252 12.74 -1.19 -10.18
CA ASN A 252 13.98 -1.77 -10.67
C ASN A 252 15.20 -1.06 -10.08
N PHE A 253 15.40 -1.25 -8.77
CA PHE A 253 16.61 -0.81 -8.06
C PHE A 253 17.88 -1.38 -8.71
N TYR A 254 18.89 -0.56 -8.97
CA TYR A 254 20.15 -1.01 -9.59
C TYR A 254 21.05 -1.83 -8.64
N GLY A 255 20.91 -1.65 -7.33
CA GLY A 255 21.90 -2.10 -6.36
C GLY A 255 22.93 -1.01 -6.06
N LEU A 256 23.64 -1.13 -4.93
CA LEU A 256 24.69 -0.17 -4.55
C LEU A 256 26.05 -0.51 -5.16
N ASP A 257 26.29 -1.77 -5.51
CA ASP A 257 27.60 -2.25 -5.98
C ASP A 257 27.92 -1.88 -7.45
N GLU A 258 26.98 -1.25 -8.16
CA GLU A 258 27.12 -0.86 -9.58
C GLU A 258 27.49 0.63 -9.76
N ARG A 259 28.12 1.26 -8.75
CA ARG A 259 28.51 2.68 -8.79
C ARG A 259 29.85 2.97 -8.15
#